data_AF-A0A0D6Q3Y3-F1
#
_entry.id   AF-A0A0D6Q3Y3-F1
#
_cell.length_a   1.000
_cell.length_b   1.000
_cell.length_c   1.000
_cell.angle_alpha   90.00
_cell.angle_beta   90.00
_cell.angle_gamma   90.00
#
_symmetry.space_group_name_H-M   'P 1'
#
loop_
_entity.id
_entity.type
_entity.pdbx_description
1 polymer ?
#
loop_
_entity_poly.entity_id
_entity_poly.type
_entity_poly.pdbx_seq_one_letter_code
_entity_poly.pdbx_strand_id
1 'polypeptide(L)'
;MRKIALFVSLACLAACAHGPDNHTRRATTPVAQYATGAGPLAVNTHVPDFATRNYEPFTRQDVVAIALREWRLFGEPVSDDDPLLRPEPTTPVVKPERTPGLWQRVGEYWWIGQDPQETEIAWDGKHDADGHITDFVHDGRFAWSAAFISYVMRVAGANDRFAYSPNHATYINAAATGQEKGVKARNPARYAPKPGDLICVGRGASKSVRFRDLPTPQGFPAHCGIVVAGPHDDAPFGHEISIIGGNIDDAVALTHVPVGQDGRLFDHRGRSLDPRYPWCVVLQVRYDADSEPQADQ
;
A
#
# COMPACT_ATOMS: atom_id res chain seq x y z
N MET A 1 -5.58 -46.80 -63.16
CA MET A 1 -5.21 -45.56 -62.45
C MET A 1 -5.61 -45.70 -60.98
N ARG A 2 -4.64 -45.91 -60.08
CA ARG A 2 -4.85 -46.01 -58.62
C ARG A 2 -5.03 -44.60 -58.06
N LYS A 3 -6.17 -44.29 -57.43
CA LYS A 3 -6.35 -43.06 -56.66
C LYS A 3 -5.84 -43.31 -55.24
N ILE A 4 -4.76 -42.63 -54.88
CA ILE A 4 -4.19 -42.59 -53.53
C ILE A 4 -4.82 -41.42 -52.76
N ALA A 5 -4.98 -41.65 -51.46
CA ALA A 5 -5.77 -40.94 -50.47
C ALA A 5 -5.35 -39.49 -50.18
N LEU A 6 -6.22 -38.78 -49.45
CA LEU A 6 -5.82 -37.98 -48.28
C LEU A 6 -7.04 -37.76 -47.37
N PHE A 7 -7.19 -38.64 -46.37
CA PHE A 7 -8.02 -38.37 -45.20
C PHE A 7 -7.22 -37.45 -44.27
N VAL A 8 -7.59 -36.18 -44.24
CA VAL A 8 -7.08 -35.23 -43.25
C VAL A 8 -7.67 -35.61 -41.90
N SER A 9 -6.83 -36.11 -41.02
CA SER A 9 -7.20 -36.37 -39.63
C SER A 9 -7.30 -35.03 -38.91
N LEU A 10 -8.53 -34.60 -38.59
CA LEU A 10 -8.76 -33.46 -37.69
C LEU A 10 -8.24 -33.87 -36.31
N ALA A 11 -7.06 -33.39 -35.94
CA ALA A 11 -6.59 -33.45 -34.57
C ALA A 11 -7.41 -32.46 -33.74
N CYS A 12 -8.36 -32.98 -32.94
CA CYS A 12 -9.03 -32.18 -31.91
C CYS A 12 -7.98 -31.75 -30.88
N LEU A 13 -7.58 -30.48 -30.92
CA LEU A 13 -6.91 -29.83 -29.81
C LEU A 13 -7.86 -29.83 -28.62
N ALA A 14 -7.67 -30.77 -27.70
CA ALA A 14 -8.29 -30.71 -26.39
C ALA A 14 -7.72 -29.48 -25.68
N ALA A 15 -8.46 -28.37 -25.72
CA ALA A 15 -8.23 -27.27 -24.81
C ALA A 15 -8.32 -27.84 -23.39
N CYS A 16 -7.27 -27.67 -22.59
CA CYS A 16 -7.36 -27.85 -21.15
C CYS A 16 -8.35 -26.81 -20.61
N ALA A 17 -9.64 -27.12 -20.69
CA ALA A 17 -10.65 -26.39 -19.95
C ALA A 17 -10.27 -26.55 -18.48
N HIS A 18 -9.83 -25.43 -17.88
CA HIS A 18 -9.60 -25.38 -16.45
C HIS A 18 -10.89 -25.84 -15.78
N GLY A 19 -10.80 -26.87 -14.94
CA GLY A 19 -11.93 -27.29 -14.11
C GLY A 19 -12.43 -26.08 -13.32
N PRO A 20 -13.72 -26.04 -12.94
CA PRO A 20 -14.26 -24.92 -12.19
C PRO A 20 -13.41 -24.68 -10.96
N ASP A 21 -12.74 -23.52 -10.90
CA ASP A 21 -12.02 -23.06 -9.72
C ASP A 21 -13.02 -23.13 -8.57
N ASN A 22 -12.76 -24.02 -7.60
CA ASN A 22 -13.67 -24.23 -6.50
C ASN A 22 -13.48 -23.08 -5.50
N HIS A 23 -13.97 -21.89 -5.86
CA HIS A 23 -13.84 -20.62 -5.12
C HIS A 23 -14.44 -20.64 -3.71
N THR A 24 -15.13 -21.72 -3.34
CA THR A 24 -15.78 -21.97 -2.04
C THR A 24 -14.92 -21.73 -0.79
N ARG A 25 -13.59 -21.64 -0.90
CA ARG A 25 -12.68 -21.38 0.23
C ARG A 25 -11.98 -20.02 0.21
N ARG A 26 -12.12 -19.19 -0.83
CA ARG A 26 -11.52 -17.84 -0.83
C ARG A 26 -12.35 -16.92 0.05
N ALA A 27 -11.71 -16.15 0.93
CA ALA A 27 -12.41 -15.06 1.61
C ALA A 27 -12.87 -14.02 0.58
N THR A 28 -13.97 -13.36 0.88
CA THR A 28 -14.43 -12.21 0.12
C THR A 28 -13.69 -10.96 0.60
N THR A 29 -13.32 -10.12 -0.35
CA THR A 29 -12.64 -8.83 -0.12
C THR A 29 -13.43 -7.76 -0.89
N PRO A 30 -13.27 -6.46 -0.56
CA PRO A 30 -13.86 -5.40 -1.37
C PRO A 30 -13.50 -5.58 -2.86
N VAL A 31 -14.44 -5.22 -3.73
CA VAL A 31 -14.28 -5.25 -5.21
C VAL A 31 -14.72 -3.95 -5.87
N ALA A 32 -14.97 -2.91 -5.07
CA ALA A 32 -15.20 -1.54 -5.50
C ALA A 32 -14.87 -0.60 -4.35
N GLN A 33 -14.49 0.64 -4.66
CA GLN A 33 -14.21 1.65 -3.64
C GLN A 33 -15.36 2.66 -3.48
N TYR A 34 -15.49 3.22 -2.28
CA TYR A 34 -16.30 4.40 -2.00
C TYR A 34 -15.43 5.48 -1.34
N ALA A 35 -15.82 6.75 -1.46
CA ALA A 35 -15.02 7.87 -0.96
C ALA A 35 -14.69 7.81 0.55
N THR A 36 -15.49 7.07 1.33
CA THR A 36 -15.35 6.97 2.79
C THR A 36 -15.41 5.53 3.30
N GLY A 37 -15.11 4.53 2.46
CA GLY A 37 -15.15 3.14 2.90
C GLY A 37 -14.95 2.11 1.80
N ALA A 38 -14.90 0.85 2.23
CA ALA A 38 -14.88 -0.31 1.35
C ALA A 38 -16.22 -0.57 0.65
N GLY A 39 -16.17 -1.08 -0.57
CA GLY A 39 -17.35 -1.52 -1.31
C GLY A 39 -17.84 -2.93 -0.96
N PRO A 40 -18.78 -3.48 -1.76
CA PRO A 40 -19.30 -4.82 -1.54
C PRO A 40 -18.19 -5.87 -1.57
N LEU A 41 -18.37 -6.94 -0.80
CA LEU A 41 -17.42 -8.04 -0.72
C LEU A 41 -17.73 -9.10 -1.78
N ALA A 42 -16.72 -9.48 -2.57
CA ALA A 42 -16.79 -10.59 -3.50
C ALA A 42 -15.43 -11.29 -3.62
N VAL A 43 -15.38 -12.39 -4.38
CA VAL A 43 -14.11 -13.02 -4.73
C VAL A 43 -13.38 -12.10 -5.71
N ASN A 44 -12.21 -11.63 -5.32
CA ASN A 44 -11.34 -10.81 -6.16
C ASN A 44 -10.25 -11.69 -6.76
N THR A 45 -10.24 -11.82 -8.09
CA THR A 45 -9.29 -12.67 -8.83
C THR A 45 -7.90 -12.07 -8.97
N HIS A 46 -7.69 -10.80 -8.60
CA HIS A 46 -6.38 -10.17 -8.61
C HIS A 46 -5.59 -10.45 -7.34
N VAL A 47 -6.26 -10.91 -6.27
CA VAL A 47 -5.59 -11.25 -5.01
C VAL A 47 -5.19 -12.73 -5.05
N PRO A 48 -3.91 -13.06 -4.80
CA PRO A 48 -3.47 -14.44 -4.75
C PRO A 48 -4.27 -15.29 -3.75
N ASP A 49 -4.51 -16.56 -4.09
CA ASP A 49 -5.25 -17.50 -3.24
C ASP A 49 -4.69 -17.61 -1.82
N PHE A 50 -3.36 -17.60 -1.68
CA PHE A 50 -2.74 -17.72 -0.37
C PHE A 50 -3.07 -16.52 0.54
N ALA A 51 -3.25 -15.33 -0.03
CA ALA A 51 -3.54 -14.12 0.70
C ALA A 51 -5.03 -13.99 1.05
N THR A 52 -5.94 -14.52 0.21
CA THR A 52 -7.39 -14.49 0.50
C THR A 52 -7.87 -15.66 1.35
N ARG A 53 -7.11 -16.75 1.44
CA ARG A 53 -7.51 -17.91 2.25
C ARG A 53 -7.08 -17.79 3.71
N ASN A 54 -6.21 -16.85 4.04
CA ASN A 54 -5.60 -16.68 5.37
C ASN A 54 -5.17 -18.03 5.94
N TYR A 55 -4.25 -18.71 5.24
CA TYR A 55 -3.68 -19.96 5.76
C TYR A 55 -3.05 -19.77 7.13
N GLU A 56 -2.52 -18.57 7.37
CA GLU A 56 -2.13 -18.05 8.67
C GLU A 56 -3.00 -16.83 9.06
N PRO A 57 -3.09 -16.48 10.35
CA PRO A 57 -3.79 -15.27 10.80
C PRO A 57 -3.20 -14.00 10.18
N PHE A 58 -3.98 -12.92 10.10
CA PHE A 58 -3.44 -11.62 9.68
C PHE A 58 -2.61 -11.01 10.82
N THR A 59 -1.29 -11.03 10.68
CA THR A 59 -0.38 -10.61 11.74
C THR A 59 0.30 -9.27 11.49
N ARG A 60 0.69 -8.61 12.59
CA ARG A 60 1.53 -7.41 12.54
C ARG A 60 2.90 -7.69 11.92
N GLN A 61 3.48 -8.84 12.27
CA GLN A 61 4.75 -9.31 11.75
C GLN A 61 4.74 -9.38 10.22
N ASP A 62 3.68 -9.90 9.60
CA ASP A 62 3.61 -10.05 8.15
C ASP A 62 3.54 -8.73 7.41
N VAL A 63 2.73 -7.77 7.90
CA VAL A 63 2.68 -6.42 7.33
C VAL A 63 4.06 -5.76 7.33
N VAL A 64 4.77 -5.86 8.46
CA VAL A 64 6.12 -5.31 8.59
C VAL A 64 7.11 -6.04 7.68
N ALA A 65 7.06 -7.38 7.65
CA ALA A 65 7.96 -8.21 6.84
C ALA A 65 7.77 -7.99 5.35
N ILE A 66 6.53 -7.87 4.88
CA ILE A 66 6.19 -7.57 3.49
C ILE A 66 6.70 -6.17 3.12
N ALA A 67 6.45 -5.15 3.94
CA ALA A 67 6.96 -3.80 3.69
C ALA A 67 8.49 -3.77 3.60
N LEU A 68 9.19 -4.43 4.53
CA LEU A 68 10.65 -4.56 4.52
C LEU A 68 11.16 -5.31 3.28
N ARG A 69 10.45 -6.34 2.82
CA ARG A 69 10.80 -7.07 1.59
C ARG A 69 10.77 -6.15 0.37
N GLU A 70 9.72 -5.33 0.24
CA GLU A 70 9.62 -4.39 -0.88
C GLU A 70 10.66 -3.28 -0.80
N TRP A 71 10.97 -2.77 0.39
CA TRP A 71 12.05 -1.80 0.58
C TRP A 71 13.41 -2.35 0.15
N ARG A 72 13.71 -3.61 0.52
CA ARG A 72 14.92 -4.32 0.06
C ARG A 72 14.98 -4.49 -1.45
N LEU A 73 13.83 -4.82 -2.06
CA LEU A 73 13.72 -4.96 -3.52
C LEU A 73 14.09 -3.66 -4.25
N PHE A 74 13.79 -2.50 -3.66
CA PHE A 74 14.16 -1.19 -4.18
C PHE A 74 15.58 -0.74 -3.81
N GLY A 75 16.39 -1.60 -3.19
CA GLY A 75 17.78 -1.32 -2.83
C GLY A 75 17.95 -0.61 -1.49
N GLU A 76 16.98 -0.74 -0.58
CA GLU A 76 17.03 -0.19 0.78
C GLU A 76 17.21 1.35 0.87
N PRO A 77 16.55 2.17 0.03
CA PRO A 77 16.76 3.62 0.06
C PRO A 77 16.18 4.23 1.34
N VAL A 78 16.87 5.24 1.87
CA VAL A 78 16.42 6.08 2.99
C VAL A 78 16.16 7.49 2.47
N SER A 79 15.00 8.05 2.78
CA SER A 79 14.57 9.40 2.38
C SER A 79 14.16 10.18 3.63
N ASP A 80 15.15 10.92 4.18
CA ASP A 80 14.99 11.76 5.37
C ASP A 80 14.99 13.26 5.05
N ASP A 81 15.25 13.65 3.81
CA ASP A 81 15.27 15.05 3.40
C ASP A 81 13.87 15.68 3.44
N ASP A 82 13.81 17.01 3.54
CA ASP A 82 12.55 17.72 3.40
C ASP A 82 12.03 17.54 1.97
N PRO A 83 10.83 16.95 1.79
CA PRO A 83 10.28 16.69 0.45
C PRO A 83 10.04 17.98 -0.35
N LEU A 84 9.99 19.15 0.29
CA LEU A 84 9.89 20.44 -0.40
C LEU A 84 11.19 20.90 -1.05
N LEU A 85 12.32 20.37 -0.62
CA LEU A 85 13.64 20.75 -1.13
C LEU A 85 14.11 19.81 -2.25
N ARG A 86 13.26 18.86 -2.63
CA ARG A 86 13.59 17.86 -3.63
C ARG A 86 13.70 18.51 -5.03
N PRO A 87 14.80 18.27 -5.77
CA PRO A 87 14.89 18.68 -7.16
C PRO A 87 14.01 17.81 -8.06
N GLU A 88 13.43 18.42 -9.09
CA GLU A 88 12.70 17.70 -10.12
C GLU A 88 13.63 16.74 -10.89
N PRO A 89 13.16 15.52 -11.25
CA PRO A 89 13.98 14.57 -11.99
C PRO A 89 14.29 15.11 -13.39
N THR A 90 15.57 15.08 -13.77
CA THR A 90 16.03 15.56 -15.08
C THR A 90 16.11 14.47 -16.15
N THR A 91 16.05 13.19 -15.77
CA THR A 91 16.04 12.04 -16.68
C THR A 91 15.14 10.92 -16.15
N PRO A 92 14.56 10.05 -17.00
CA PRO A 92 13.72 8.96 -16.53
C PRO A 92 14.53 7.83 -15.85
N VAL A 93 15.82 7.69 -16.14
CA VAL A 93 16.69 6.63 -15.59
C VAL A 93 16.96 6.82 -14.09
N VAL A 94 16.84 8.05 -13.59
CA VAL A 94 17.01 8.32 -12.15
C VAL A 94 15.78 8.01 -11.32
N LYS A 95 14.67 7.54 -11.94
CA LYS A 95 13.44 7.13 -11.23
C LYS A 95 13.47 5.61 -11.00
N PRO A 96 13.66 5.11 -9.75
CA PRO A 96 13.74 3.67 -9.49
C PRO A 96 12.54 2.88 -10.02
N GLU A 97 11.32 3.40 -9.88
CA GLU A 97 10.08 2.82 -10.42
C GLU A 97 10.11 2.54 -11.93
N ARG A 98 11.02 3.16 -12.70
CA ARG A 98 11.20 2.96 -14.15
C ARG A 98 12.35 2.03 -14.49
N THR A 99 12.96 1.36 -13.53
CA THR A 99 14.07 0.42 -13.78
C THR A 99 13.53 -0.96 -14.16
N PRO A 100 14.20 -1.75 -15.04
CA PRO A 100 13.80 -3.13 -15.32
C PRO A 100 13.60 -3.95 -14.04
N GLY A 101 12.47 -4.66 -13.94
CA GLY A 101 12.07 -5.41 -12.74
C GLY A 101 11.24 -4.60 -11.75
N LEU A 102 11.52 -3.30 -11.59
CA LEU A 102 10.80 -2.46 -10.63
C LEU A 102 9.52 -1.87 -11.21
N TRP A 103 9.48 -1.51 -12.50
CA TRP A 103 8.26 -0.97 -13.10
C TRP A 103 7.14 -2.02 -13.15
N GLN A 104 7.48 -3.29 -13.43
CA GLN A 104 6.53 -4.40 -13.35
C GLN A 104 6.05 -4.61 -11.91
N ARG A 105 6.96 -4.50 -10.93
CA ARG A 105 6.60 -4.63 -9.53
C ARG A 105 5.61 -3.54 -9.09
N VAL A 106 5.78 -2.31 -9.58
CA VAL A 106 4.77 -1.25 -9.37
C VAL A 106 3.44 -1.63 -10.01
N GLY A 107 3.46 -2.24 -11.19
CA GLY A 107 2.25 -2.82 -11.81
C GLY A 107 1.58 -3.89 -10.94
N GLU A 108 2.36 -4.74 -10.26
CA GLU A 108 1.81 -5.71 -9.31
C GLU A 108 1.19 -5.04 -8.08
N TYR A 109 1.71 -3.89 -7.62
CA TYR A 109 1.08 -3.11 -6.54
C TYR A 109 -0.29 -2.59 -6.96
N TRP A 110 -0.41 -2.08 -8.19
CA TRP A 110 -1.69 -1.66 -8.76
C TRP A 110 -2.65 -2.84 -8.93
N TRP A 111 -2.20 -3.91 -9.59
CA TRP A 111 -3.02 -5.07 -9.90
C TRP A 111 -3.57 -5.75 -8.66
N ILE A 112 -2.70 -6.13 -7.72
CA ILE A 112 -3.07 -6.85 -6.51
C ILE A 112 -3.75 -5.90 -5.53
N GLY A 113 -3.21 -4.69 -5.35
CA GLY A 113 -3.64 -3.72 -4.35
C GLY A 113 -5.02 -3.13 -4.58
N GLN A 114 -5.46 -3.02 -5.84
CA GLN A 114 -6.71 -2.35 -6.20
C GLN A 114 -7.87 -3.30 -6.45
N ASP A 115 -9.06 -2.71 -6.41
CA ASP A 115 -10.29 -3.42 -6.76
C ASP A 115 -10.38 -3.64 -8.27
N PRO A 116 -11.00 -4.74 -8.75
CA PRO A 116 -10.91 -5.14 -10.15
C PRO A 116 -11.66 -4.21 -11.12
N GLN A 117 -12.49 -3.32 -10.58
CA GLN A 117 -13.24 -2.33 -11.37
C GLN A 117 -12.48 -1.02 -11.55
N GLU A 118 -11.34 -0.84 -10.88
CA GLU A 118 -10.56 0.38 -10.98
C GLU A 118 -9.78 0.43 -12.30
N THR A 119 -9.64 1.63 -12.87
CA THR A 119 -8.87 1.82 -14.11
C THR A 119 -7.36 1.66 -13.88
N GLU A 120 -6.94 1.95 -12.65
CA GLU A 120 -5.57 1.97 -12.19
C GLU A 120 -4.95 0.58 -12.14
N ILE A 121 -5.75 -0.50 -12.18
CA ILE A 121 -5.25 -1.89 -12.19
C ILE A 121 -4.29 -2.17 -13.36
N ALA A 122 -4.42 -1.42 -14.46
CA ALA A 122 -3.62 -1.59 -15.67
C ALA A 122 -2.38 -0.68 -15.69
N TRP A 123 -2.17 0.14 -14.66
CA TRP A 123 -1.01 1.04 -14.59
C TRP A 123 0.22 0.29 -14.10
N ASP A 124 1.40 0.81 -14.44
CA ASP A 124 2.68 0.34 -13.92
C ASP A 124 3.62 1.53 -13.65
N GLY A 125 4.90 1.26 -13.34
CA GLY A 125 5.87 2.34 -13.08
C GLY A 125 6.20 3.24 -14.28
N LYS A 126 5.71 2.93 -15.48
CA LYS A 126 6.05 3.56 -16.76
C LYS A 126 4.88 3.85 -17.68
N HIS A 127 3.81 3.09 -17.60
CA HIS A 127 2.72 3.10 -18.57
C HIS A 127 1.36 3.37 -17.92
N ASP A 128 0.50 4.04 -18.68
CA ASP A 128 -0.92 4.17 -18.34
C ASP A 128 -1.73 2.93 -18.77
N ALA A 129 -3.05 2.97 -18.57
CA ALA A 129 -3.94 1.85 -18.86
C ALA A 129 -4.00 1.45 -20.35
N ASP A 130 -3.61 2.33 -21.26
CA ASP A 130 -3.56 2.07 -22.70
C ASP A 130 -2.16 1.59 -23.15
N GLY A 131 -1.21 1.50 -22.20
CA GLY A 131 0.18 1.13 -22.47
C GLY A 131 1.04 2.29 -22.97
N HIS A 132 0.57 3.53 -22.91
CA HIS A 132 1.38 4.69 -23.28
C HIS A 132 2.39 5.01 -22.19
N ILE A 133 3.62 5.35 -22.59
CA ILE A 133 4.66 5.77 -21.65
C ILE A 133 4.27 7.13 -21.04
N THR A 134 4.20 7.18 -19.71
CA THR A 134 3.85 8.38 -18.94
C THR A 134 4.98 9.40 -18.94
N ASP A 135 4.61 10.70 -18.87
CA ASP A 135 5.56 11.81 -18.69
C ASP A 135 6.19 11.75 -17.30
N PHE A 136 7.47 11.36 -17.25
CA PHE A 136 8.21 11.16 -16.01
C PHE A 136 8.44 12.44 -15.19
N VAL A 137 8.20 13.63 -15.77
CA VAL A 137 8.29 14.92 -15.07
C VAL A 137 6.96 15.27 -14.40
N HIS A 138 5.83 14.88 -15.00
CA HIS A 138 4.48 15.24 -14.53
C HIS A 138 3.61 14.01 -14.26
N ASP A 139 4.16 13.01 -13.58
CA ASP A 139 3.48 11.74 -13.29
C ASP A 139 2.86 11.65 -11.89
N GLY A 140 2.70 12.78 -11.19
CA GLY A 140 2.00 12.81 -9.91
C GLY A 140 0.57 12.24 -9.94
N ARG A 141 -0.07 12.17 -11.12
CA ARG A 141 -1.35 11.48 -11.34
C ARG A 141 -1.25 9.95 -11.20
N PHE A 142 -0.07 9.39 -11.45
CA PHE A 142 0.25 7.96 -11.39
C PHE A 142 0.93 7.58 -10.07
N ALA A 143 0.81 8.42 -9.04
CA ALA A 143 1.40 8.18 -7.73
C ALA A 143 0.85 6.90 -7.08
N TRP A 144 1.69 5.87 -6.98
CA TRP A 144 1.31 4.51 -6.56
C TRP A 144 1.44 4.25 -5.06
N SER A 145 1.67 5.29 -4.26
CA SER A 145 1.88 5.17 -2.81
C SER A 145 0.73 4.47 -2.07
N ALA A 146 -0.53 4.81 -2.40
CA ALA A 146 -1.70 4.18 -1.77
C ALA A 146 -1.93 2.74 -2.30
N ALA A 147 -1.54 2.48 -3.55
CA ALA A 147 -1.57 1.13 -4.11
C ALA A 147 -0.56 0.21 -3.45
N PHE A 148 0.63 0.70 -3.16
CA PHE A 148 1.62 -0.02 -2.35
C PHE A 148 1.07 -0.39 -0.96
N ILE A 149 0.46 0.56 -0.25
CA ILE A 149 -0.16 0.26 1.06
C ILE A 149 -1.26 -0.79 0.92
N SER A 150 -2.13 -0.64 -0.07
CA SER A 150 -3.21 -1.60 -0.34
C SER A 150 -2.66 -2.98 -0.68
N TYR A 151 -1.57 -3.05 -1.46
CA TYR A 151 -0.85 -4.28 -1.77
C TYR A 151 -0.34 -4.97 -0.50
N VAL A 152 0.37 -4.24 0.38
CA VAL A 152 0.90 -4.82 1.63
C VAL A 152 -0.24 -5.40 2.47
N MET A 153 -1.32 -4.64 2.66
CA MET A 153 -2.46 -5.07 3.48
C MET A 153 -3.17 -6.28 2.87
N ARG A 154 -3.33 -6.34 1.54
CA ARG A 154 -3.92 -7.51 0.87
C ARG A 154 -3.06 -8.75 1.01
N VAL A 155 -1.76 -8.64 0.71
CA VAL A 155 -0.84 -9.78 0.74
C VAL A 155 -0.69 -10.31 2.16
N ALA A 156 -0.79 -9.45 3.18
CA ALA A 156 -0.81 -9.85 4.58
C ALA A 156 -2.14 -10.53 5.02
N GLY A 157 -3.18 -10.53 4.20
CA GLY A 157 -4.45 -11.20 4.52
C GLY A 157 -5.47 -10.32 5.27
N ALA A 158 -5.40 -8.99 5.11
CA ALA A 158 -6.37 -8.09 5.72
C ALA A 158 -7.82 -8.36 5.24
N ASN A 159 -8.03 -8.85 4.01
CA ASN A 159 -9.36 -9.14 3.44
C ASN A 159 -10.34 -7.97 3.65
N ASP A 160 -11.51 -8.19 4.28
CA ASP A 160 -12.56 -7.18 4.51
C ASP A 160 -12.25 -6.15 5.62
N ARG A 161 -11.01 -6.13 6.12
CA ARG A 161 -10.58 -5.28 7.24
C ARG A 161 -9.87 -4.00 6.82
N PHE A 162 -9.75 -3.75 5.52
CA PHE A 162 -9.09 -2.56 4.98
C PHE A 162 -9.84 -1.98 3.77
N ALA A 163 -9.99 -0.66 3.73
CA ALA A 163 -10.57 0.07 2.61
C ALA A 163 -9.52 0.33 1.52
N TYR A 164 -9.23 -0.69 0.70
CA TYR A 164 -8.28 -0.59 -0.41
C TYR A 164 -8.66 0.53 -1.38
N SER A 165 -7.68 1.28 -1.86
CA SER A 165 -7.91 2.41 -2.76
C SER A 165 -6.62 2.89 -3.44
N PRO A 166 -6.70 3.50 -4.64
CA PRO A 166 -5.61 4.26 -5.24
C PRO A 166 -5.35 5.58 -4.49
N ASN A 167 -6.15 5.94 -3.49
CA ASN A 167 -6.04 7.21 -2.76
C ASN A 167 -5.94 7.02 -1.23
N HIS A 168 -4.93 7.64 -0.63
CA HIS A 168 -4.72 7.65 0.83
C HIS A 168 -5.92 8.21 1.61
N ALA A 169 -6.61 9.22 1.08
CA ALA A 169 -7.74 9.83 1.76
C ALA A 169 -8.89 8.85 2.02
N THR A 170 -9.05 7.83 1.17
CA THR A 170 -10.14 6.85 1.28
C THR A 170 -10.06 6.09 2.59
N TYR A 171 -8.97 5.38 2.86
CA TYR A 171 -8.83 4.63 4.11
C TYR A 171 -8.59 5.53 5.33
N ILE A 172 -8.04 6.74 5.16
CA ILE A 172 -7.98 7.72 6.25
C ILE A 172 -9.40 8.11 6.70
N ASN A 173 -10.25 8.51 5.75
CA ASN A 173 -11.61 8.92 6.04
C ASN A 173 -12.45 7.75 6.54
N ALA A 174 -12.31 6.57 5.92
CA ALA A 174 -12.99 5.36 6.35
C ALA A 174 -12.66 5.01 7.81
N ALA A 175 -11.37 5.02 8.18
CA ALA A 175 -10.94 4.78 9.56
C ALA A 175 -11.40 5.88 10.54
N ALA A 176 -11.54 7.13 10.07
CA ALA A 176 -12.02 8.25 10.87
C ALA A 176 -13.54 8.23 11.10
N THR A 177 -14.32 7.66 10.17
CA THR A 177 -15.76 7.45 10.38
C THR A 177 -16.06 6.46 11.50
N GLY A 178 -15.10 5.58 11.82
CA GLY A 178 -15.27 4.49 12.78
C GLY A 178 -16.11 3.31 12.26
N GLN A 179 -16.50 3.31 10.99
CA GLN A 179 -17.25 2.21 10.36
C GLN A 179 -16.34 1.07 9.89
N GLU A 180 -15.05 1.33 9.69
CA GLU A 180 -14.06 0.33 9.31
C GLU A 180 -13.82 -0.71 10.42
N LYS A 181 -13.82 -1.99 10.06
CA LYS A 181 -13.68 -3.10 11.01
C LYS A 181 -12.26 -3.23 11.55
N GLY A 182 -11.27 -3.10 10.65
CA GLY A 182 -9.88 -3.42 10.92
C GLY A 182 -8.97 -2.24 11.18
N VAL A 183 -9.41 -1.02 10.92
CA VAL A 183 -8.56 0.17 11.05
C VAL A 183 -9.28 1.24 11.86
N LYS A 184 -8.56 1.84 12.80
CA LYS A 184 -9.06 2.94 13.64
C LYS A 184 -8.17 4.16 13.52
N ALA A 185 -8.76 5.31 13.23
CA ALA A 185 -8.05 6.58 13.30
C ALA A 185 -7.72 6.95 14.75
N ARG A 186 -6.45 7.29 15.02
CA ARG A 186 -5.92 7.73 16.32
C ARG A 186 -5.28 9.10 16.18
N ASN A 187 -5.49 9.94 17.20
CA ASN A 187 -4.88 11.26 17.26
C ASN A 187 -3.37 11.12 17.52
N PRO A 188 -2.51 11.62 16.61
CA PRO A 188 -1.05 11.46 16.72
C PRO A 188 -0.44 12.18 17.93
N ALA A 189 -1.16 13.14 18.53
CA ALA A 189 -0.74 13.80 19.77
C ALA A 189 -1.10 13.01 21.05
N ARG A 190 -1.88 11.94 20.93
CA ARG A 190 -2.36 11.14 22.07
C ARG A 190 -2.06 9.65 21.97
N TYR A 191 -1.57 9.20 20.82
CA TYR A 191 -1.29 7.79 20.54
C TYR A 191 0.11 7.66 19.96
N ALA A 192 0.92 6.80 20.57
CA ALA A 192 2.22 6.41 20.07
C ALA A 192 2.03 5.34 18.98
N PRO A 193 2.46 5.57 17.72
CA PRO A 193 2.42 4.56 16.67
C PRO A 193 3.22 3.31 17.08
N LYS A 194 2.76 2.13 16.61
CA LYS A 194 3.47 0.86 16.78
C LYS A 194 3.83 0.29 15.41
N PRO A 195 4.84 -0.59 15.30
CA PRO A 195 5.10 -1.34 14.06
C PRO A 195 3.81 -1.94 13.49
N GLY A 196 3.58 -1.85 12.19
CA GLY A 196 2.35 -2.23 11.50
C GLY A 196 1.20 -1.20 11.56
N ASP A 197 1.29 -0.13 12.36
CA ASP A 197 0.38 1.01 12.20
C ASP A 197 0.81 1.86 11.00
N LEU A 198 -0.10 2.66 10.43
CA LEU A 198 0.25 3.65 9.40
C LEU A 198 0.25 5.04 10.02
N ILE A 199 1.21 5.88 9.64
CA ILE A 199 1.16 7.31 9.93
C ILE A 199 0.94 8.08 8.65
N CYS A 200 0.07 9.08 8.68
CA CYS A 200 -0.40 9.76 7.48
C CYS A 200 -0.29 11.28 7.61
N VAL A 201 -0.02 11.94 6.49
CA VAL A 201 0.10 13.40 6.39
C VAL A 201 -0.61 13.91 5.14
N GLY A 202 -1.22 15.09 5.24
CA GLY A 202 -1.75 15.80 4.08
C GLY A 202 -0.62 16.41 3.24
N ARG A 203 -0.76 16.38 1.91
CA ARG A 203 0.23 16.86 0.95
C ARG A 203 -0.29 18.07 0.17
N GLY A 204 0.62 18.83 -0.46
CA GLY A 204 0.27 19.99 -1.29
C GLY A 204 -0.64 20.98 -0.56
N ALA A 205 -1.78 21.30 -1.16
CA ALA A 205 -2.80 22.19 -0.58
C ALA A 205 -3.42 21.65 0.73
N SER A 206 -3.26 20.37 1.04
CA SER A 206 -3.84 19.70 2.21
C SER A 206 -2.87 19.54 3.39
N LYS A 207 -1.69 20.17 3.36
CA LYS A 207 -0.72 20.18 4.49
C LYS A 207 -1.29 20.73 5.80
N SER A 208 -2.39 21.48 5.75
CA SER A 208 -3.09 22.01 6.92
C SER A 208 -4.08 21.03 7.56
N VAL A 209 -4.40 19.90 6.92
CA VAL A 209 -5.31 18.88 7.48
C VAL A 209 -4.72 18.32 8.78
N ARG A 210 -5.55 18.23 9.82
CA ARG A 210 -5.24 17.67 11.14
C ARG A 210 -6.27 16.63 11.52
N PHE A 211 -5.99 15.86 12.57
CA PHE A 211 -6.89 14.82 13.08
C PHE A 211 -8.33 15.30 13.31
N ARG A 212 -8.51 16.53 13.80
CA ARG A 212 -9.82 17.13 14.09
C ARG A 212 -10.66 17.40 12.84
N ASP A 213 -10.03 17.46 11.67
CA ASP A 213 -10.69 17.75 10.40
C ASP A 213 -11.16 16.45 9.71
N LEU A 214 -10.91 15.28 10.32
CA LEU A 214 -11.25 13.97 9.78
C LEU A 214 -12.60 13.46 10.34
N PRO A 215 -13.42 12.77 9.53
CA PRO A 215 -13.25 12.59 8.08
C PRO A 215 -13.46 13.91 7.33
N THR A 216 -12.74 14.10 6.22
CA THR A 216 -12.95 15.26 5.35
C THR A 216 -14.18 15.06 4.44
N PRO A 217 -14.89 16.12 4.00
CA PRO A 217 -16.05 15.97 3.13
C PRO A 217 -15.71 15.50 1.71
N GLN A 218 -14.48 15.76 1.24
CA GLN A 218 -13.95 15.28 -0.03
C GLN A 218 -12.59 14.60 0.19
N GLY A 219 -12.14 13.81 -0.80
CA GLY A 219 -10.77 13.30 -0.82
C GLY A 219 -9.74 14.43 -0.81
N PHE A 220 -8.55 14.15 -0.28
CA PHE A 220 -7.47 15.12 -0.17
C PHE A 220 -6.12 14.47 -0.50
N PRO A 221 -5.16 15.19 -1.13
CA PRO A 221 -3.83 14.68 -1.32
C PRO A 221 -3.19 14.32 0.02
N ALA A 222 -2.74 13.07 0.15
CA ALA A 222 -2.13 12.56 1.37
C ALA A 222 -1.06 11.53 1.04
N HIS A 223 -0.28 11.19 2.05
CA HIS A 223 0.68 10.10 2.00
C HIS A 223 0.77 9.44 3.35
N CYS A 224 0.97 8.14 3.34
CA CYS A 224 1.13 7.32 4.52
C CYS A 224 2.32 6.38 4.36
N GLY A 225 2.97 6.07 5.46
CA GLY A 225 3.94 4.98 5.57
C GLY A 225 3.56 4.03 6.70
N ILE A 226 4.00 2.78 6.58
CA ILE A 226 3.83 1.73 7.58
C ILE A 226 5.00 1.83 8.57
N VAL A 227 4.72 1.93 9.86
CA VAL A 227 5.77 1.84 10.88
C VAL A 227 6.36 0.44 10.85
N VAL A 228 7.68 0.31 10.72
CA VAL A 228 8.36 -0.99 10.61
C VAL A 228 9.33 -1.24 11.77
N ALA A 229 9.78 -0.20 12.46
CA ALA A 229 10.67 -0.33 13.60
C ALA A 229 10.49 0.84 14.59
N GLY A 230 11.01 0.65 15.79
CA GLY A 230 11.11 1.66 16.84
C GLY A 230 9.96 1.70 17.85
N PRO A 231 9.99 2.65 18.80
CA PRO A 231 11.01 3.70 18.91
C PRO A 231 12.41 3.18 19.28
N HIS A 232 13.45 3.84 18.80
CA HIS A 232 14.86 3.57 19.12
C HIS A 232 15.69 4.86 19.12
N ASP A 233 16.83 4.83 19.80
CA ASP A 233 17.77 5.95 19.84
C ASP A 233 18.86 5.78 18.77
N ASP A 234 18.72 6.49 17.65
CA ASP A 234 19.70 6.47 16.55
C ASP A 234 19.70 7.80 15.78
N ALA A 235 20.69 8.01 14.92
CA ALA A 235 20.68 9.07 13.92
C ALA A 235 19.58 8.80 12.86
N PRO A 236 18.98 9.85 12.27
CA PRO A 236 19.40 11.25 12.37
C PRO A 236 18.71 12.06 13.49
N PHE A 237 17.68 11.54 14.16
CA PHE A 237 16.86 12.35 15.08
C PHE A 237 17.03 12.04 16.57
N GLY A 238 17.85 11.05 16.93
CA GLY A 238 18.21 10.69 18.29
C GLY A 238 17.16 9.89 19.05
N HIS A 239 15.86 10.07 18.77
CA HIS A 239 14.77 9.21 19.23
C HIS A 239 13.66 9.18 18.17
N GLU A 240 13.49 8.03 17.53
CA GLU A 240 12.74 7.93 16.28
C GLU A 240 12.11 6.56 16.05
N ILE A 241 11.17 6.52 15.12
CA ILE A 241 10.64 5.29 14.51
C ILE A 241 11.00 5.27 13.04
N SER A 242 11.04 4.09 12.42
CA SER A 242 11.20 3.96 10.97
C SER A 242 9.86 3.63 10.32
N ILE A 243 9.54 4.30 9.22
CA ILE A 243 8.39 3.98 8.37
C ILE A 243 8.83 3.58 6.97
N ILE A 244 8.07 2.71 6.31
CA ILE A 244 8.23 2.39 4.89
C ILE A 244 6.99 2.86 4.12
N GLY A 245 7.21 3.61 3.04
CA GLY A 245 6.17 4.06 2.13
C GLY A 245 6.56 3.83 0.67
N GLY A 246 5.55 3.66 -0.18
CA GLY A 246 5.71 3.56 -1.63
C GLY A 246 5.68 4.93 -2.30
N ASN A 247 6.32 5.04 -3.46
CA ASN A 247 6.46 6.25 -4.27
C ASN A 247 7.02 7.44 -3.45
N ILE A 248 7.96 7.15 -2.55
CA ILE A 248 8.86 8.12 -1.95
C ILE A 248 10.13 8.07 -2.79
N ASP A 249 10.48 9.19 -3.43
CA ASP A 249 11.60 9.24 -4.38
C ASP A 249 11.51 8.17 -5.48
N ASP A 250 10.27 7.95 -5.94
CA ASP A 250 9.94 7.01 -7.00
C ASP A 250 10.38 5.57 -6.64
N ALA A 251 10.43 5.28 -5.34
CA ALA A 251 10.84 4.01 -4.76
C ALA A 251 9.94 3.59 -3.59
N VAL A 252 10.13 2.36 -3.11
CA VAL A 252 9.75 1.98 -1.76
C VAL A 252 10.91 2.37 -0.84
N ALA A 253 10.71 3.39 -0.02
CA ALA A 253 11.77 3.96 0.80
C ALA A 253 11.43 3.94 2.29
N LEU A 254 12.49 3.92 3.10
CA LEU A 254 12.41 4.12 4.53
C LEU A 254 12.53 5.62 4.84
N THR A 255 11.75 6.09 5.80
CA THR A 255 11.89 7.43 6.39
C THR A 255 11.97 7.28 7.91
N HIS A 256 12.96 7.90 8.53
CA HIS A 256 13.05 8.03 9.97
C HIS A 256 12.13 9.16 10.42
N VAL A 257 11.42 8.98 11.53
CA VAL A 257 10.43 9.95 12.02
C VAL A 257 10.71 10.22 13.50
N PRO A 258 11.05 11.47 13.87
CA PRO A 258 11.30 11.82 15.26
C PRO A 258 10.03 11.63 16.10
N VAL A 259 10.21 11.03 17.28
CA VAL A 259 9.14 10.86 18.27
C VAL A 259 9.59 11.35 19.63
N GLY A 260 8.62 11.62 20.51
CA GLY A 260 8.90 11.98 21.90
C GLY A 260 9.30 10.75 22.70
N GLN A 261 9.81 10.95 23.91
CA GLN A 261 10.13 9.86 24.85
C GLN A 261 8.92 8.97 25.20
N ASP A 262 7.70 9.46 24.95
CA ASP A 262 6.45 8.70 25.09
C ASP A 262 6.02 7.99 23.78
N GLY A 263 6.89 7.98 22.75
CA GLY A 263 6.67 7.42 21.43
C GLY A 263 5.69 8.20 20.55
N ARG A 264 5.23 9.40 20.96
CA ARG A 264 4.25 10.17 20.20
C ARG A 264 4.90 11.07 19.17
N LEU A 265 4.15 11.38 18.11
CA LEU A 265 4.59 12.24 17.01
C LEU A 265 4.55 13.74 17.35
N PHE A 266 3.97 14.12 18.50
CA PHE A 266 3.78 15.51 18.89
C PHE A 266 4.25 15.75 20.32
N ASP A 267 4.75 16.97 20.57
CA ASP A 267 5.08 17.43 21.92
C ASP A 267 3.83 17.70 22.78
N HIS A 268 4.04 17.95 24.08
CA HIS A 268 2.99 18.30 25.03
C HIS A 268 2.23 19.59 24.70
N ARG A 269 2.75 20.42 23.77
CA ARG A 269 2.11 21.65 23.28
C ARG A 269 1.33 21.43 21.98
N GLY A 270 1.28 20.19 21.48
CA GLY A 270 0.57 19.84 20.26
C GLY A 270 1.30 20.27 18.98
N ARG A 271 2.63 20.40 19.01
CA ARG A 271 3.46 20.65 17.82
C ARG A 271 4.06 19.32 17.34
N SER A 272 4.09 19.11 16.02
CA SER A 272 4.77 17.96 15.44
C SER A 272 6.24 17.99 15.83
N LEU A 273 6.79 16.84 16.21
CA LEU A 273 8.23 16.70 16.46
C LEU A 273 9.00 16.56 15.15
N ASP A 274 8.32 16.17 14.07
CA ASP A 274 8.86 16.16 12.72
C ASP A 274 8.60 17.50 12.03
N PRO A 275 9.64 18.33 11.80
CA PRO A 275 9.46 19.63 11.17
C PRO A 275 9.06 19.52 9.70
N ARG A 276 9.32 18.38 9.05
CA ARG A 276 9.00 18.12 7.63
C ARG A 276 7.51 17.81 7.47
N TYR A 277 6.90 17.16 8.47
CA TYR A 277 5.58 16.57 8.34
C TYR A 277 4.64 16.92 9.50
N PRO A 278 3.55 17.66 9.24
CA PRO A 278 2.47 17.85 10.20
C PRO A 278 1.53 16.63 10.19
N TRP A 279 1.99 15.49 10.70
CA TRP A 279 1.24 14.22 10.72
C TRP A 279 -0.21 14.42 11.17
N CYS A 280 -1.18 14.03 10.33
CA CYS A 280 -2.59 14.31 10.59
C CYS A 280 -3.29 13.17 11.33
N VAL A 281 -2.87 11.92 11.16
CA VAL A 281 -3.50 10.75 11.78
C VAL A 281 -2.54 9.57 11.88
N VAL A 282 -2.73 8.74 12.92
CA VAL A 282 -2.19 7.38 12.98
C VAL A 282 -3.34 6.41 12.72
N LEU A 283 -3.22 5.55 11.72
CA LEU A 283 -4.18 4.48 11.45
C LEU A 283 -3.72 3.23 12.20
N GLN A 284 -4.40 2.96 13.32
CA GLN A 284 -4.15 1.77 14.12
C GLN A 284 -4.82 0.57 13.46
N VAL A 285 -4.01 -0.40 13.05
CA VAL A 285 -4.49 -1.65 12.44
C VAL A 285 -4.79 -2.69 13.53
N ARG A 286 -5.91 -3.38 13.39
CA ARG A 286 -6.32 -4.50 14.23
C ARG A 286 -5.91 -5.80 13.56
N TYR A 287 -4.94 -6.45 14.16
CA TYR A 287 -4.41 -7.75 13.75
C TYR A 287 -5.08 -8.89 14.52
N ASP A 288 -5.06 -10.08 13.95
CA ASP A 288 -5.48 -11.30 14.64
C ASP A 288 -4.44 -11.72 15.70
N ALA A 289 -3.16 -11.45 15.43
CA ALA A 289 -2.03 -11.69 16.33
C ALA A 289 -0.87 -10.72 16.04
N ASP A 290 0.07 -10.58 16.97
CA ASP A 290 1.27 -9.77 16.72
C ASP A 290 2.32 -10.53 15.86
N SER A 291 2.35 -11.86 15.94
CA SER A 291 3.27 -12.74 15.19
C SER A 291 2.59 -14.03 14.76
N GLU A 292 3.15 -14.72 13.77
CA GLU A 292 2.70 -16.08 13.42
C GLU A 292 2.83 -17.02 14.64
N PRO A 293 1.96 -18.04 14.77
CA PRO A 293 2.15 -19.10 15.76
C PRO A 293 3.51 -19.76 15.55
N GLN A 294 4.29 -19.96 16.63
CA GLN A 294 5.45 -20.83 16.52
C GLN A 294 4.95 -22.22 16.15
N ALA A 295 5.30 -22.69 14.95
CA ALA A 295 5.00 -24.06 14.56
C ALA A 295 5.85 -24.99 15.43
N ASP A 296 5.19 -25.73 16.33
CA ASP A 296 5.77 -26.93 16.92
C ASP A 296 5.92 -27.96 15.77
N GLN A 297 7.07 -27.97 15.10
CA GLN A 297 7.52 -29.08 14.27
C GLN A 297 8.41 -30.02 15.07
#